data_AF-A0AAU2CYG7-F1
#
_entry.id   AF-A0AAU2CYG7-F1
#
_cell.length_a   1.000
_cell.length_b   1.000
_cell.length_c   1.000
_cell.angle_alpha   90.00
_cell.angle_beta   90.00
_cell.angle_gamma   90.00
#
_symmetry.space_group_name_H-M   'P 1'
#
loop_
_entity.id
_entity.type
_entity.pdbx_description
1 polymer ?
#
loop_
_entity_poly.entity_id
_entity_poly.type
_entity_poly.pdbx_seq_one_letter_code
_entity_poly.pdbx_strand_id
1 'polypeptide(L)' 'MRPFPADLTRAQQEWSATYRQLAERPGRTELRRRLHQLSAHLYFHPYWQQRRPSPAAWWELRDLGRPNRDMP' A
#
# COMPACT_ATOMS: atom_id res chain seq x y z
N MET A 1 -1.20 16.21 -12.59
CA MET A 1 -1.06 15.05 -11.69
C MET A 1 -1.02 15.56 -10.26
N ARG A 2 -2.01 15.25 -9.42
CA ARG A 2 -1.95 15.65 -8.00
C ARG A 2 -1.08 14.62 -7.27
N PRO A 3 -0.01 15.04 -6.57
CA PRO A 3 0.82 14.10 -5.84
C PRO A 3 -0.03 13.45 -4.75
N PHE A 4 0.02 12.12 -4.67
CA PHE A 4 -0.45 11.42 -3.49
C PHE A 4 0.39 11.91 -2.28
N PRO A 5 -0.21 12.00 -1.07
CA PRO A 5 0.55 12.37 0.10
C PRO A 5 1.71 11.39 0.31
N ALA A 6 2.89 11.90 0.67
CA ALA A 6 4.10 11.10 0.84
C ALA A 6 3.89 9.97 1.87
N ASP A 7 3.07 10.20 2.90
CA ASP A 7 2.67 9.20 3.90
C ASP A 7 1.94 8.01 3.27
N LEU A 8 1.07 8.26 2.30
CA LEU A 8 0.30 7.24 1.59
C LEU A 8 1.22 6.41 0.68
N THR A 9 2.12 7.07 -0.04
CA THR A 9 3.13 6.40 -0.87
C THR A 9 4.08 5.54 -0.02
N ARG A 10 4.54 6.06 1.13
CA ARG A 10 5.40 5.33 2.06
C ARG A 10 4.70 4.13 2.68
N ALA A 11 3.47 4.29 3.14
CA ALA A 11 2.66 3.19 3.69
C ALA A 11 2.41 2.09 2.63
N GLN A 12 2.20 2.48 1.38
CA GLN A 12 2.01 1.53 0.29
C GLN A 12 3.32 0.79 -0.09
N GLN A 13 4.47 1.47 -0.08
CA GLN A 13 5.78 0.83 -0.26
C GLN A 13 6.08 -0.17 0.86
N GLU A 14 5.81 0.19 2.12
CA GLU A 14 5.92 -0.71 3.27
C GLU A 14 4.96 -1.91 3.15
N TRP A 15 3.74 -1.68 2.68
CA TRP A 15 2.77 -2.76 2.43
C TRP A 15 3.29 -3.74 1.38
N SER A 16 3.82 -3.25 0.26
CA SER A 16 4.39 -4.10 -0.80
C SER A 16 5.66 -4.83 -0.38
N ALA A 17 6.52 -4.19 0.43
CA ALA A 17 7.70 -4.85 0.99
C ALA A 17 7.30 -5.95 1.98
N THR A 18 6.34 -5.66 2.87
CA THR A 18 5.78 -6.63 3.82
C THR A 18 5.09 -7.79 3.10
N TYR A 19 4.35 -7.51 2.03
CA TYR A 19 3.71 -8.52 1.20
C TYR A 19 4.74 -9.43 0.51
N ARG A 20 5.82 -8.87 -0.05
CA ARG A 20 6.91 -9.68 -0.63
C ARG A 20 7.58 -10.57 0.40
N GLN A 21 7.92 -10.03 1.57
CA GLN A 21 8.48 -10.83 2.66
C GLN A 21 7.52 -11.93 3.14
N LEU A 22 6.21 -11.65 3.15
CA LEU A 22 5.19 -12.64 3.49
C LEU A 22 5.04 -13.71 2.40
N ALA A 23 5.10 -13.32 1.13
CA ALA A 23 5.01 -14.23 -0.02
C ALA A 23 6.24 -15.16 -0.10
N GLU A 24 7.42 -14.66 0.24
CA GLU A 24 8.66 -15.45 0.30
C GLU A 24 8.71 -16.38 1.53
N ARG A 25 8.08 -16.00 2.65
CA ARG A 25 8.08 -16.78 3.89
C ARG A 25 6.68 -16.83 4.52
N PRO A 26 5.80 -17.73 4.05
CA PRO A 26 4.47 -17.93 4.60
C PRO A 26 4.55 -18.63 5.97
N GLY A 27 4.86 -17.87 7.02
CA GLY A 27 4.98 -18.41 8.39
C GLY A 27 5.11 -17.36 9.49
N ARG A 28 5.20 -16.07 9.16
CA ARG A 28 5.28 -14.99 10.15
C ARG A 28 3.92 -14.34 10.35
N THR A 29 3.22 -14.77 11.41
CA THR A 29 1.97 -14.16 11.90
C THR A 29 2.13 -12.65 12.12
N GLU A 30 3.33 -12.21 12.52
CA GLU A 30 3.68 -10.80 12.69
C GLU A 30 3.62 -10.00 11.37
N LEU A 31 4.05 -10.58 10.24
CA LEU A 31 3.98 -9.93 8.94
C LEU A 31 2.54 -9.81 8.45
N ARG A 32 1.69 -10.81 8.67
CA ARG A 32 0.24 -10.69 8.41
C ARG A 32 -0.38 -9.60 9.27
N ARG A 33 -0.05 -9.53 10.55
CA ARG A 33 -0.57 -8.48 11.45
C ARG A 33 -0.14 -7.08 11.00
N ARG A 34 1.13 -6.91 10.61
CA ARG A 34 1.64 -5.66 10.03
C ARG A 34 0.94 -5.30 8.72
N LEU A 35 0.70 -6.28 7.84
CA LEU A 35 -0.03 -6.06 6.59
C LEU A 35 -1.46 -5.57 6.84
N HIS A 36 -2.17 -6.17 7.80
CA HIS A 36 -3.51 -5.73 8.18
C HIS A 36 -3.51 -4.34 8.82
N GLN A 37 -2.53 -4.00 9.65
CA GLN A 37 -2.38 -2.66 10.21
C GLN A 37 -2.11 -1.61 9.13
N LEU A 38 -1.21 -1.89 8.19
CA LEU A 38 -0.94 -1.01 7.05
C LEU A 38 -2.16 -0.85 6.16
N SER A 39 -2.90 -1.93 5.92
CA SER A 39 -4.15 -1.89 5.15
C SER A 39 -5.22 -1.05 5.86
N ALA A 40 -5.36 -1.17 7.18
CA ALA A 40 -6.28 -0.35 7.97
C ALA A 40 -5.84 1.12 7.95
N HIS A 41 -4.55 1.41 8.13
CA HIS A 41 -4.02 2.77 8.09
C HIS A 41 -4.26 3.44 6.73
N LEU A 42 -4.03 2.70 5.63
CA LEU A 42 -4.35 3.15 4.29
C LEU A 42 -5.85 3.36 4.10
N TYR A 43 -6.70 2.44 4.56
CA TYR A 43 -8.16 2.55 4.39
C TYR A 43 -8.78 3.69 5.21
N PHE A 44 -8.31 3.90 6.44
CA PHE A 44 -8.77 4.98 7.32
C PHE A 44 -8.10 6.33 7.02
N HIS A 45 -7.19 6.41 6.06
CA HIS A 45 -6.45 7.63 5.76
C HIS A 45 -7.41 8.77 5.37
N PRO A 46 -7.24 10.00 5.93
CA PRO A 46 -8.13 11.15 5.65
C PRO A 46 -8.20 11.51 4.17
N TYR A 47 -7.20 11.11 3.37
CA TYR A 47 -7.20 11.20 1.91
C TYR A 47 -8.42 10.51 1.27
N TRP A 48 -8.83 9.33 1.76
CA TRP A 48 -10.01 8.61 1.29
C TRP A 48 -11.31 9.10 1.92
N GLN A 49 -11.23 9.77 3.07
CA GLN A 49 -12.40 10.42 3.67
C GLN A 49 -12.76 11.69 2.90
N GLN A 50 -11.76 12.43 2.40
CA GLN A 50 -11.95 13.65 1.61
C GLN A 50 -12.29 13.39 0.13
N ARG A 51 -11.86 12.26 -0.44
CA ARG A 51 -12.20 11.85 -1.82
C ARG A 51 -12.91 10.51 -1.75
N ARG A 52 -14.15 10.44 -2.26
CA ARG A 52 -14.87 9.17 -2.45
C ARG A 52 -13.89 8.12 -2.99
N PRO A 53 -13.64 7.01 -2.25
CA PRO A 53 -12.66 6.02 -2.65
C PRO A 53 -13.12 5.41 -3.98
N SER A 54 -12.49 5.86 -5.06
CA SER A 54 -12.74 5.31 -6.39
C SER A 54 -11.83 4.10 -6.56
N PRO A 55 -12.32 2.99 -7.16
CA PRO A 55 -11.50 1.81 -7.44
C PRO A 55 -10.24 2.18 -8.24
N ALA A 56 -10.34 3.15 -9.14
CA ALA A 56 -9.23 3.65 -9.95
C ALA A 56 -8.10 4.26 -9.09
N ALA A 57 -8.42 5.10 -8.12
CA ALA A 57 -7.42 5.70 -7.24
C ALA A 57 -6.74 4.65 -6.34
N TRP A 58 -7.46 3.59 -5.97
CA TRP A 58 -6.89 2.43 -5.27
C TRP A 58 -5.91 1.65 -6.15
N TRP A 59 -6.24 1.47 -7.43
CA TRP A 59 -5.36 0.84 -8.41
C TRP A 59 -4.10 1.67 -8.67
N GLU A 60 -4.22 2.99 -8.85
CA GLU A 60 -3.07 3.90 -9.01
C GLU A 60 -2.15 3.87 -7.78
N LEU A 61 -2.72 3.87 -6.56
CA LEU A 61 -1.92 3.75 -5.34
C LEU A 61 -1.17 2.41 -5.30
N ARG A 62 -1.86 1.29 -5.59
CA ARG A 62 -1.25 -0.04 -5.57
C ARG A 62 -0.13 -0.18 -6.61
N ASP A 63 -0.23 0.51 -7.73
CA ASP A 63 0.80 0.56 -8.76
C ASP A 63 2.05 1.33 -8.29
N LEU A 64 1.87 2.51 -7.66
CA LEU A 64 2.95 3.28 -7.01
C LEU A 64 3.66 2.50 -5.89
N GLY A 65 2.91 1.60 -5.26
CA GLY A 65 3.40 0.71 -4.23
C GLY A 65 4.33 -0.38 -4.71
N ARG A 66 4.25 -0.75 -5.99
CA ARG A 66 5.19 -1.74 -6.51
C ARG A 66 6.57 -1.10 -6.47
N PRO A 67 7.60 -1.77 -5.92
CA PRO A 67 8.95 -1.40 -6.30
C PRO A 67 8.97 -1.38 -7.83
N ASN A 68 9.58 -0.37 -8.42
CA ASN A 68 9.85 -0.27 -9.85
C ASN A 68 10.05 -1.67 -10.46
N ARG A 69 9.00 -2.22 -11.09
CA ARG A 69 9.14 -3.44 -11.89
C ARG A 69 9.68 -2.90 -13.19
N ASP A 70 11.00 -2.98 -13.34
CA ASP A 70 11.74 -2.94 -14.60
C ASP A 70 10.90 -2.42 -15.78
N MET A 71 11.05 -1.14 -16.11
CA MET A 71 10.82 -0.71 -17.48
C MET A 71 12.02 -1.17 -18.31
N PRO A 72 11.83 -1.99 -19.37
CA PRO A 72 12.76 -2.04 -20.49
C PRO A 72 12.69 -0.75 -21.32
#